data_AF-A0A656JPP5-F1
#
_entry.id   AF-A0A656JPP5-F1
#
_cell.length_a   1.000
_cell.length_b   1.000
_cell.length_c   1.000
_cell.angle_alpha   90.00
_cell.angle_beta   90.00
_cell.angle_gamma   90.00
#
_symmetry.space_group_name_H-M   'P 1'
#
loop_
_entity.id
_entity.type
_entity.pdbx_description
1 polymer ?
#
loop_
_entity_poly.entity_id
_entity_poly.type
_entity_poly.pdbx_seq_one_letter_code
_entity_poly.pdbx_strand_id
1 'polypeptide(L)' 'GHHHLLIDVKDQPAANMPLPVSDNIRHFGKGQTETELNLPPGQHTLQLLMGDKGHMPLNPSVESKKITINVK' A
#
# COMPACT_ATOMS: atom_id res chain seq x y z
N GLY A 1 1.22 13.38 -5.75
CA GLY A 1 1.57 12.20 -4.95
C GLY A 1 1.49 10.96 -5.81
N HIS A 2 1.50 9.78 -5.20
CA HIS A 2 1.31 8.51 -5.87
C HIS A 2 0.78 7.42 -4.93
N HIS A 3 0.26 6.34 -5.51
CA HIS A 3 -0.29 5.23 -4.74
C HIS A 3 0.80 4.31 -4.21
N HIS A 4 0.52 3.74 -3.04
CA HIS A 4 1.26 2.66 -2.42
C HIS A 4 0.29 1.52 -2.17
N LEU A 5 0.73 0.29 -2.45
CA LEU A 5 0.00 -0.91 -2.06
C LEU A 5 0.63 -1.49 -0.80
N LEU A 6 -0.17 -1.57 0.25
CA LEU A 6 0.14 -2.19 1.53
C LEU A 6 -0.32 -3.65 1.47
N ILE A 7 0.61 -4.57 1.67
CA ILE A 7 0.41 -6.03 1.64
C ILE A 7 0.67 -6.56 3.05
N ASP A 8 -0.35 -7.12 3.70
CA ASP A 8 -0.27 -7.68 5.06
C ASP A 8 0.20 -6.71 6.14
N VAL A 9 0.01 -5.42 5.91
CA VAL A 9 0.28 -4.37 6.89
C VAL A 9 -0.89 -4.29 7.88
N LYS A 10 -0.61 -4.68 9.13
CA LYS A 10 -1.59 -4.70 10.22
C LYS A 10 -1.95 -3.29 10.66
N ASP A 11 -0.95 -2.55 11.12
CA ASP A 11 -1.10 -1.19 11.64
C ASP A 11 -0.90 -0.16 10.52
N GLN A 12 -1.69 0.91 10.53
CA GLN A 12 -1.52 1.96 9.53
C GLN A 12 -0.14 2.62 9.65
N PRO A 13 0.51 2.96 8.53
CA PRO A 13 1.73 3.73 8.55
C PRO A 13 1.55 5.06 9.29
N ALA A 14 2.59 5.51 9.98
CA ALA A 14 2.56 6.78 10.70
C ALA A 14 2.32 7.95 9.72
N ALA A 15 1.31 8.77 9.99
CA ALA A 15 0.91 9.87 9.10
C ALA A 15 1.99 10.97 8.95
N ASN A 16 2.95 11.02 9.88
CA ASN A 16 4.01 12.03 9.93
C ASN A 16 5.39 11.48 9.55
N MET A 17 5.47 10.30 8.93
CA MET A 17 6.70 9.71 8.45
C MET A 17 6.56 9.23 7.00
N PRO A 18 7.65 9.21 6.21
CA PRO A 18 7.63 8.59 4.90
C PRO A 18 7.28 7.10 5.00
N LEU A 19 6.54 6.60 4.01
CA LEU A 19 6.31 5.17 3.88
C LEU A 19 7.66 4.46 3.68
N PRO A 20 7.95 3.42 4.48
CA PRO A 20 9.21 2.70 4.33
C PRO A 20 9.20 1.86 3.06
N VAL A 21 10.38 1.72 2.45
CA VAL A 21 10.58 0.71 1.41
C VAL A 21 10.68 -0.66 2.08
N SER A 22 9.73 -1.53 1.78
CA SER A 22 9.71 -2.92 2.26
C SER A 22 8.98 -3.82 1.26
N ASP A 23 9.13 -5.13 1.42
CA ASP A 23 8.41 -6.12 0.59
C ASP A 23 6.88 -6.01 0.76
N ASN A 24 6.43 -5.45 1.89
CA ASN A 24 5.02 -5.23 2.20
C ASN A 24 4.46 -3.89 1.69
N ILE A 25 5.30 -2.98 1.18
CA ILE A 25 4.87 -1.68 0.67
C ILE A 25 5.42 -1.45 -0.73
N ARG A 26 4.56 -1.68 -1.72
CA ARG A 26 4.89 -1.45 -3.13
C ARG A 26 4.56 -0.02 -3.55
N HIS A 27 5.50 0.63 -4.24
CA HIS A 27 5.40 2.04 -4.63
C HIS A 27 5.07 2.20 -6.12
N PHE A 28 4.11 3.07 -6.47
CA PHE A 28 3.66 3.31 -7.85
C PHE A 28 3.90 4.75 -8.33
N GLY A 29 5.15 5.17 -8.41
CA GLY A 29 5.52 6.54 -8.78
C GLY A 29 5.56 6.86 -10.30
N LYS A 30 5.26 5.91 -11.18
CA LYS A 30 5.46 6.03 -12.65
C LYS A 30 4.15 6.07 -13.45
N GLY A 31 3.02 6.33 -12.79
CA GLY A 31 1.70 6.37 -13.44
C GLY A 31 1.11 4.99 -13.71
N GLN A 32 1.55 3.95 -12.98
CA GLN A 32 0.96 2.63 -13.08
C GLN A 32 -0.52 2.65 -12.65
N THR A 33 -1.38 2.00 -13.43
CA THR A 33 -2.81 1.82 -13.13
C THR A 33 -3.11 0.46 -12.52
N GLU A 34 -2.23 -0.51 -12.74
CA GLU A 34 -2.36 -1.89 -12.29
C GLU A 34 -0.99 -2.52 -11.99
N THR A 35 -1.01 -3.66 -11.30
CA THR A 35 0.16 -4.51 -11.08
C THR A 35 -0.28 -5.95 -10.94
N GLU A 36 0.59 -6.87 -11.31
CA GLU A 36 0.47 -8.27 -10.90
C GLU A 36 1.19 -8.49 -9.57
N LEU A 37 0.60 -9.33 -8.73
CA LEU A 37 1.13 -9.76 -7.44
C LEU A 37 1.26 -11.27 -7.44
N ASN A 38 2.44 -11.77 -7.09
CA ASN A 38 2.64 -13.18 -6.79
C ASN A 38 2.75 -13.32 -5.27
N LEU A 39 1.75 -13.93 -4.65
CA LEU A 39 1.64 -14.10 -3.21
C LEU A 39 1.64 -15.59 -2.87
N PRO A 40 2.20 -16.00 -1.72
CA PRO A 40 2.14 -17.39 -1.29
C PRO A 40 0.68 -17.83 -1.06
N PRO A 41 0.38 -19.15 -1.10
CA PRO A 41 -0.94 -19.65 -0.71
C PRO A 41 -1.27 -19.24 0.74
N GLY A 42 -2.50 -18.76 0.96
CA GLY A 42 -2.94 -18.29 2.27
C GLY A 42 -3.79 -17.02 2.22
N GLN A 43 -4.11 -16.51 3.42
CA GLN A 43 -4.87 -15.28 3.58
C GLN A 43 -3.95 -14.06 3.54
N HIS A 44 -4.33 -13.05 2.76
CA HIS A 44 -3.62 -11.79 2.65
C HIS A 44 -4.57 -10.59 2.77
N THR A 45 -4.04 -9.46 3.25
CA THR A 45 -4.74 -8.17 3.23
C THR A 45 -4.08 -7.19 2.28
N LEU A 46 -4.89 -6.44 1.54
CA LEU A 46 -4.44 -5.43 0.59
C LEU A 46 -5.13 -4.09 0.87
N GLN A 47 -4.37 -3.01 0.78
CA GLN A 47 -4.90 -1.64 0.91
C GLN A 47 -4.08 -0.67 0.05
N LEU A 48 -4.76 0.25 -0.63
CA LEU A 48 -4.10 1.38 -1.30
C LEU A 48 -4.04 2.58 -0.36
N LEU A 49 -2.88 3.24 -0.34
CA LEU A 49 -2.66 4.48 0.40
C LEU A 49 -1.99 5.52 -0.52
N MET A 50 -2.55 6.73 -0.56
CA MET A 50 -1.98 7.84 -1.31
C MET A 50 -0.91 8.54 -0.47
N GLY A 51 0.30 8.64 -1.03
CA GLY A 51 1.37 9.47 -0.48
C GLY A 51 1.67 10.68 -1.36
N ASP A 52 2.35 11.69 -0.81
CA ASP A 52 2.80 12.86 -1.55
C ASP A 52 4.09 12.59 -2.39
N LYS A 53 4.90 13.61 -2.68
CA LYS A 53 6.18 13.43 -3.40
C LYS A 53 7.31 12.88 -2.50
N GLY A 54 7.21 13.06 -1.19
CA GLY A 54 8.14 12.55 -0.18
C GLY A 54 7.71 11.22 0.41
N HIS A 55 6.72 10.53 -0.17
CA HIS A 55 6.12 9.30 0.34
C HIS A 55 5.40 9.48 1.69
N MET A 56 5.06 10.71 2.06
CA MET A 56 4.28 10.98 3.27
C MET A 56 2.81 10.65 3.01
N PRO A 57 2.11 9.93 3.89
CA PRO A 57 0.67 9.81 3.82
C PRO A 57 0.02 11.21 3.74
N LEU A 58 -1.01 11.36 2.90
CA LEU A 58 -1.74 12.63 2.84
C LEU A 58 -2.45 12.91 4.18
N ASN A 59 -2.67 14.20 4.47
CA ASN A 59 -3.50 14.63 5.60
C ASN A 59 -4.60 15.59 5.10
N PRO A 60 -5.88 15.18 5.11
CA PRO A 60 -6.40 13.89 5.59
C PRO A 60 -5.92 12.71 4.71
N SER A 61 -5.88 11.50 5.31
CA SER A 61 -5.49 10.28 4.59
C SER A 61 -6.45 10.01 3.44
N VAL A 62 -5.90 9.61 2.30
CA VAL A 62 -6.66 9.12 1.15
C VAL A 62 -6.25 7.67 0.93
N GLU A 63 -7.18 6.77 1.24
CA GLU A 63 -6.94 5.33 1.29
C GLU A 63 -8.15 4.55 0.79
N SER A 64 -7.90 3.35 0.25
CA SER A 64 -8.97 2.41 -0.05
C SER A 64 -9.45 1.71 1.21
N LYS A 65 -10.62 1.06 1.12
CA LYS A 65 -10.98 0.00 2.06
C LYS A 65 -9.89 -1.07 2.04
N LYS A 66 -9.52 -1.59 3.22
CA LYS A 66 -8.70 -2.79 3.33
C LYS A 66 -9.55 -3.99 2.91
N ILE A 67 -9.01 -4.83 2.02
CA ILE A 67 -9.66 -6.05 1.56
C ILE A 67 -8.86 -7.26 2.02
N THR A 68 -9.54 -8.39 2.17
CA THR A 68 -8.92 -9.69 2.48
C THR A 68 -9.14 -10.62 1.29
N ILE A 69 -8.07 -11.27 0.84
CA ILE A 69 -8.09 -12.28 -0.21
C ILE A 69 -7.51 -13.59 0.31
N ASN A 70 -7.85 -14.70 -0.35
CA ASN A 70 -7.25 -15.99 -0.09
C ASN A 70 -6.67 -16.58 -1.38
N VAL A 71 -5.35 -16.72 -1.43
CA VAL A 71 -4.62 -17.32 -2.57
C VAL A 71 -4.57 -18.83 -2.36
N LYS A 72 -4.84 -19.58 -3.44
CA LYS A 72 -4.89 -21.05 -3.44
C LYS A 72 -3.63 -21.64 -4.06
#